data_AF-A0A937ZDM0-F1
#
_entry.id   AF-A0A937ZDM0-F1
#
_cell.length_a   1.000
_cell.length_b   1.000
_cell.length_c   1.000
_cell.angle_alpha   90.00
_cell.angle_beta   90.00
_cell.angle_gamma   90.00
#
_symmetry.space_group_name_H-M   'P 1'
#
loop_
_entity.id
_entity.type
_entity.pdbx_description
1 polymer ?
#
loop_
_entity_poly.entity_id
_entity_poly.type
_entity_poly.pdbx_seq_one_letter_code
_entity_poly.pdbx_strand_id
1 'polypeptide(L)'
;MSAQDQSKPQDVVGIGIAFMAGGAYFCLVALGVLPMPDGGANAPWPILFCAGLAFFFAGCTCIVRSKAGMNDKQDEVPESAPLWTKLSYRVFGIAIVGSLAIVGTWIAIGSGPRSFNVSGPLFETRTTGELIGRSVFGLGAVIVWIYVIALTVGTVRKFFDRRGG
;
A
#
# COMPACT_ATOMS: atom_id res chain seq x y z
N MET A 1 -1.40 17.40 -30.06
CA MET A 1 -1.78 16.50 -28.95
C MET A 1 -0.65 15.51 -28.76
N SER A 2 0.18 15.75 -27.75
CA SER A 2 1.47 15.09 -27.53
C SER A 2 1.32 13.62 -27.13
N ALA A 3 2.19 12.78 -27.69
CA ALA A 3 2.47 11.44 -27.22
C ALA A 3 2.78 11.49 -25.72
N GLN A 4 1.82 11.12 -24.88
CA GLN A 4 2.01 11.02 -23.45
C GLN A 4 3.01 9.90 -23.18
N ASP A 5 4.06 10.30 -22.48
CA ASP A 5 5.20 9.55 -21.96
C ASP A 5 4.77 8.22 -21.33
N GLN A 6 4.73 7.16 -22.15
CA GLN A 6 4.45 5.81 -21.68
C GLN A 6 5.73 5.29 -21.04
N SER A 7 5.70 5.05 -19.73
CA SER A 7 6.86 4.52 -19.03
C SER A 7 7.26 3.18 -19.64
N LYS A 8 8.57 3.00 -19.92
CA LYS A 8 9.04 1.75 -20.51
C LYS A 8 8.81 0.63 -19.49
N PRO A 9 8.41 -0.58 -19.92
CA PRO A 9 8.17 -1.71 -19.01
C PRO A 9 9.34 -2.02 -18.06
N GLN A 10 10.56 -1.66 -18.46
CA GLN A 10 11.78 -1.80 -17.68
C GLN A 10 11.85 -0.82 -16.49
N ASP A 11 11.35 0.39 -16.66
CA ASP A 11 11.35 1.43 -15.62
C ASP A 11 10.39 1.04 -14.48
N VAL A 12 9.21 0.52 -14.83
CA VAL A 12 8.21 0.01 -13.86
C VAL A 12 8.76 -1.18 -13.07
N VAL A 13 9.53 -2.06 -13.72
CA VAL A 13 10.17 -3.20 -13.03
C VAL A 13 11.27 -2.72 -12.09
N GLY A 14 12.09 -1.76 -12.51
CA GLY A 14 13.13 -1.18 -11.66
C GLY A 14 12.55 -0.55 -10.39
N ILE A 15 11.50 0.25 -10.54
CA ILE A 15 10.75 0.82 -9.41
C ILE A 15 10.16 -0.30 -8.55
N GLY A 16 9.52 -1.31 -9.18
CA GLY A 16 8.95 -2.44 -8.47
C GLY A 16 9.96 -3.20 -7.61
N ILE A 17 11.16 -3.45 -8.13
CA ILE A 17 12.26 -4.08 -7.40
C ILE A 17 12.71 -3.21 -6.22
N ALA A 18 12.85 -1.90 -6.41
CA ALA A 18 13.22 -0.99 -5.34
C ALA A 18 12.19 -0.98 -4.20
N PHE A 19 10.90 -0.92 -4.53
CA PHE A 19 9.81 -1.01 -3.57
C PHE A 19 9.79 -2.36 -2.84
N MET A 20 10.00 -3.45 -3.58
CA MET A 20 10.08 -4.79 -3.01
C MET A 20 11.25 -4.94 -2.04
N ALA A 21 12.43 -4.47 -2.42
CA ALA A 21 13.63 -4.51 -1.58
C ALA A 21 13.46 -3.64 -0.32
N GLY A 22 12.94 -2.42 -0.46
CA GLY A 22 12.66 -1.54 0.67
C GLY A 22 11.60 -2.12 1.63
N GLY A 23 10.52 -2.68 1.09
CA GLY A 23 9.49 -3.36 1.88
C GLY A 23 10.03 -4.59 2.62
N ALA A 24 10.82 -5.42 1.94
CA ALA A 24 11.47 -6.58 2.54
C ALA A 24 12.44 -6.17 3.65
N TYR A 25 13.21 -5.10 3.45
CA TYR A 25 14.08 -4.53 4.48
C TYR A 25 13.28 -4.16 5.74
N PHE A 26 12.18 -3.42 5.62
CA PHE A 26 11.34 -3.07 6.78
C PHE A 26 10.75 -4.29 7.48
N CYS A 27 10.33 -5.31 6.72
CA CYS A 27 9.86 -6.57 7.30
C CYS A 27 10.97 -7.28 8.10
N LEU A 28 12.20 -7.35 7.57
CA LEU A 28 13.34 -7.97 8.24
C LEU A 28 13.78 -7.20 9.49
N VAL A 29 13.74 -5.87 9.45
CA VAL A 29 13.98 -5.03 10.62
C VAL A 29 12.90 -5.26 11.68
N ALA A 30 11.63 -5.32 11.29
CA ALA A 30 10.53 -5.61 12.21
C ALA A 30 10.63 -6.99 12.88
N LEU A 31 11.19 -7.97 12.17
CA LEU A 31 11.46 -9.32 12.69
C LEU A 31 12.74 -9.39 13.55
N GLY A 32 13.50 -8.30 13.67
CA GLY A 32 14.77 -8.27 14.41
C GLY A 32 15.93 -8.96 13.70
N VAL A 33 15.80 -9.28 12.41
CA VAL A 33 16.86 -9.91 11.60
C VAL A 33 17.92 -8.87 11.18
N LEU A 34 17.49 -7.63 10.94
CA LEU A 34 18.36 -6.53 10.55
C LEU A 34 18.38 -5.43 11.63
N PRO A 35 19.52 -4.72 11.79
CA PRO A 35 19.62 -3.63 12.74
C PRO A 35 18.69 -2.47 12.34
N MET A 36 18.04 -1.90 13.34
CA MET A 36 17.28 -0.67 13.17
C MET A 36 18.25 0.53 13.13
N PRO A 37 18.09 1.48 12.19
CA PRO A 37 18.90 2.69 12.18
C PRO A 37 18.84 3.43 13.52
N ASP A 38 19.97 4.04 13.90
CA ASP A 38 20.10 4.81 15.14
C ASP A 38 18.98 5.85 15.24
N GLY A 39 18.15 5.76 16.29
CA GLY A 39 16.95 6.57 16.48
C GLY A 39 15.70 5.78 16.84
N GLY A 40 15.66 4.47 16.54
CA GLY A 40 14.57 3.57 16.93
C GLY A 40 13.24 3.89 16.25
N ALA A 41 12.43 2.88 15.96
CA ALA A 41 11.05 3.10 15.53
C ALA A 41 10.21 3.44 16.75
N ASN A 42 9.55 4.59 16.71
CA ASN A 42 8.47 4.96 17.64
C ASN A 42 7.18 4.10 17.43
N ALA A 43 7.28 3.03 16.64
CA ALA A 43 6.19 2.14 16.29
C ALA A 43 6.48 0.71 16.78
N PRO A 44 5.47 0.02 17.35
CA PRO A 44 5.55 -1.41 17.64
C PRO A 44 5.95 -2.20 16.39
N TRP A 45 6.71 -3.28 16.59
CA TRP A 45 7.19 -4.14 15.52
C TRP A 45 6.10 -4.62 14.53
N PRO A 46 4.84 -4.94 14.92
CA PRO A 46 3.83 -5.37 13.95
C PRO A 46 3.44 -4.26 12.97
N ILE A 47 3.46 -3.00 13.41
CA ILE A 47 3.10 -1.86 12.57
C ILE A 47 4.20 -1.59 11.55
N LEU A 48 5.46 -1.70 11.97
CA LEU A 48 6.59 -1.63 11.06
C LEU A 48 6.55 -2.76 10.02
N PHE A 49 6.18 -3.97 10.45
CA PHE A 49 5.98 -5.11 9.55
C PHE A 49 4.86 -4.84 8.54
N CYS A 50 3.70 -4.34 8.98
CA CYS A 50 2.60 -3.94 8.08
C CYS A 50 3.04 -2.85 7.08
N ALA A 51 3.80 -1.85 7.52
CA ALA A 51 4.34 -0.85 6.61
C ALA A 51 5.25 -1.49 5.55
N GLY A 52 6.15 -2.40 5.96
CA GLY A 52 6.99 -3.17 5.04
C GLY A 52 6.20 -3.99 4.03
N LEU A 53 5.14 -4.67 4.47
CA LEU A 53 4.24 -5.43 3.60
C LEU A 53 3.58 -4.56 2.53
N ALA A 54 3.15 -3.34 2.88
CA ALA A 54 2.56 -2.43 1.91
C ALA A 54 3.53 -2.12 0.76
N PHE A 55 4.78 -1.78 1.07
CA PHE A 55 5.82 -1.52 0.06
C PHE A 55 6.20 -2.79 -0.71
N PHE A 56 6.30 -3.93 -0.01
CA PHE A 56 6.65 -5.21 -0.64
C PHE A 56 5.61 -5.63 -1.67
N PHE A 57 4.33 -5.61 -1.31
CA PHE A 57 3.25 -5.95 -2.22
C PHE A 57 3.07 -4.91 -3.33
N ALA A 58 3.36 -3.63 -3.08
CA ALA A 58 3.43 -2.62 -4.14
C ALA A 58 4.52 -2.94 -5.17
N GLY A 59 5.68 -3.43 -4.72
CA GLY A 59 6.71 -3.94 -5.62
C GLY A 59 6.23 -5.14 -6.45
N CYS A 60 5.51 -6.08 -5.81
CA CYS A 60 4.90 -7.23 -6.49
C CYS A 60 3.89 -6.80 -7.56
N THR A 61 3.03 -5.80 -7.30
CA THR A 61 2.06 -5.32 -8.29
C THR A 61 2.74 -4.68 -9.50
N CYS A 62 3.84 -3.95 -9.32
CA CYS A 62 4.64 -3.41 -10.42
C CYS A 62 5.19 -4.53 -11.34
N ILE A 63 5.70 -5.62 -10.78
CA ILE A 63 6.19 -6.77 -11.56
C ILE A 63 5.04 -7.44 -12.30
N VAL A 64 3.91 -7.67 -11.63
CA VAL A 64 2.72 -8.26 -12.25
C VAL A 64 2.19 -7.38 -13.38
N ARG A 65 2.15 -6.05 -13.18
CA ARG A 65 1.73 -5.05 -14.16
C ARG A 65 2.61 -5.09 -15.42
N SER A 66 3.93 -5.10 -15.23
CA SER A 66 4.90 -5.16 -16.34
C SER A 66 4.77 -6.47 -17.12
N LYS A 67 4.68 -7.62 -16.42
CA LYS A 67 4.47 -8.92 -17.08
C LYS A 67 3.14 -9.05 -17.80
N ALA A 68 2.10 -8.36 -17.31
CA ALA A 68 0.78 -8.33 -17.94
C ALA A 68 0.71 -7.36 -19.14
N GLY A 69 1.77 -6.59 -19.41
CA GLY A 69 1.81 -5.62 -20.51
C GLY A 69 0.83 -4.46 -20.33
N MET A 70 0.51 -4.09 -19.08
CA MET A 70 -0.45 -3.02 -18.79
C MET A 70 0.13 -1.64 -19.11
N ASN A 71 -0.63 -0.84 -19.85
CA ASN A 71 -0.31 0.57 -20.09
C ASN A 71 -0.59 1.43 -18.86
N ASP A 72 0.01 2.62 -18.78
CA ASP A 72 -0.19 3.56 -17.66
C ASP A 72 -1.66 4.01 -17.51
N LYS A 73 -2.44 3.96 -18.59
CA LYS A 73 -3.87 4.31 -18.63
C LYS A 73 -4.81 3.17 -18.27
N GLN A 74 -4.29 1.97 -18.02
CA GLN A 74 -5.10 0.80 -17.69
C GLN A 74 -5.08 0.55 -16.19
N ASP A 75 -6.23 0.72 -15.55
CA ASP A 75 -6.42 0.42 -14.13
C ASP A 75 -6.69 -1.07 -13.87
N GLU A 76 -7.18 -1.78 -14.90
CA GLU A 76 -7.49 -3.20 -14.83
C GLU A 76 -6.53 -4.06 -15.66
N VAL A 77 -6.21 -5.23 -15.13
CA VAL A 77 -5.43 -6.25 -15.85
C VAL A 77 -6.24 -6.72 -17.08
N PRO A 78 -5.62 -6.80 -18.28
CA PRO A 78 -6.32 -7.16 -19.52
C PRO A 78 -7.16 -8.43 -19.41
N GLU A 79 -8.31 -8.47 -20.09
CA GLU A 79 -9.18 -9.64 -20.07
C GLU A 79 -8.53 -10.90 -20.67
N SER A 80 -7.54 -10.73 -21.53
CA SER A 80 -6.73 -11.83 -22.08
C SER A 80 -5.74 -12.44 -21.09
N ALA A 81 -5.48 -11.80 -19.94
CA ALA A 81 -4.49 -12.29 -18.98
C ALA A 81 -4.98 -13.54 -18.22
N PRO A 82 -4.07 -14.47 -17.87
CA PRO A 82 -4.41 -15.66 -17.12
C PRO A 82 -5.00 -15.33 -15.75
N LEU A 83 -5.90 -16.21 -15.28
CA LEU A 83 -6.66 -16.02 -14.03
C LEU A 83 -5.75 -15.76 -12.82
N TRP A 84 -4.61 -16.45 -12.75
CA TRP A 84 -3.62 -16.29 -11.68
C TRP A 84 -3.00 -14.89 -11.62
N THR A 85 -2.76 -14.25 -12.77
CA THR A 85 -2.25 -12.87 -12.85
C THR A 85 -3.30 -11.87 -12.35
N LYS A 86 -4.56 -12.05 -12.74
CA LYS A 86 -5.66 -11.21 -12.27
C LYS A 86 -5.89 -11.36 -10.76
N LEU A 87 -5.83 -12.59 -10.26
CA LEU A 87 -6.04 -12.88 -8.84
C LEU A 87 -4.89 -12.34 -7.99
N SER A 88 -3.64 -12.58 -8.38
CA SER A 88 -2.47 -12.06 -7.66
C SER A 88 -2.46 -10.54 -7.61
N TYR A 89 -2.73 -9.86 -8.72
CA TYR A 89 -2.82 -8.39 -8.76
C TYR A 89 -3.86 -7.84 -7.76
N ARG A 90 -5.04 -8.46 -7.71
CA ARG A 90 -6.10 -8.05 -6.76
C ARG A 90 -5.74 -8.36 -5.31
N VAL A 91 -5.19 -9.54 -5.04
CA VAL A 91 -4.78 -9.94 -3.68
C VAL A 91 -3.67 -9.01 -3.17
N PHE A 92 -2.69 -8.67 -4.00
CA PHE A 92 -1.65 -7.71 -3.63
C PHE A 92 -2.24 -6.31 -3.42
N GLY A 93 -3.16 -5.86 -4.27
CA GLY A 93 -3.89 -4.60 -4.05
C GLY A 93 -4.61 -4.55 -2.70
N ILE A 94 -5.35 -5.61 -2.34
CA ILE A 94 -6.01 -5.74 -1.03
C ILE A 94 -4.98 -5.73 0.10
N ALA A 95 -3.87 -6.45 -0.06
CA ALA A 95 -2.82 -6.52 0.95
C ALA A 95 -2.14 -5.16 1.19
N ILE A 96 -1.88 -4.38 0.12
CA ILE A 96 -1.33 -3.02 0.23
C ILE A 96 -2.28 -2.14 1.02
N VAL A 97 -3.54 -2.06 0.58
CA VAL A 97 -4.50 -1.13 1.17
C VAL A 97 -4.90 -1.56 2.59
N GLY A 98 -5.03 -2.86 2.84
CA GLY A 98 -5.25 -3.41 4.18
C GLY A 98 -4.09 -3.12 5.13
N SER A 99 -2.85 -3.23 4.66
CA SER A 99 -1.67 -2.88 5.46
C SER A 99 -1.65 -1.39 5.83
N LEU A 100 -1.97 -0.52 4.88
CA LEU A 100 -2.10 0.93 5.12
C LEU A 100 -3.27 1.24 6.07
N ALA A 101 -4.39 0.53 5.97
CA ALA A 101 -5.52 0.67 6.88
C ALA A 101 -5.11 0.37 8.33
N ILE A 102 -4.36 -0.71 8.55
CA ILE A 102 -3.84 -1.11 9.87
C ILE A 102 -2.92 -0.02 10.44
N VAL A 103 -1.98 0.48 9.62
CA VAL A 103 -1.07 1.57 10.04
C VAL A 103 -1.87 2.83 10.39
N GLY A 104 -2.83 3.23 9.54
CA GLY A 104 -3.70 4.39 9.80
C GLY A 104 -4.54 4.25 11.07
N THR A 105 -5.12 3.06 11.30
CA THR A 105 -5.85 2.73 12.53
C THR A 105 -4.92 2.87 13.75
N TRP A 106 -3.70 2.35 13.67
CA TRP A 106 -2.74 2.51 14.77
C TRP A 106 -2.34 3.96 15.00
N ILE A 107 -2.19 4.80 13.97
CA ILE A 107 -1.93 6.23 14.16
C ILE A 107 -3.11 6.91 14.86
N ALA A 108 -4.34 6.53 14.54
CA ALA A 108 -5.55 7.12 15.10
C ALA A 108 -5.77 6.76 16.59
N ILE A 109 -5.66 5.47 16.94
CA ILE A 109 -6.04 4.96 18.28
C ILE A 109 -4.88 4.31 19.05
N GLY A 110 -3.68 4.23 18.47
CA GLY A 110 -2.52 3.64 19.11
C GLY A 110 -2.06 4.41 20.35
N SER A 111 -1.45 3.71 21.29
CA SER A 111 -0.86 4.32 22.48
C SER A 111 0.38 5.15 22.13
N GLY A 112 0.68 6.11 23.01
CA GLY A 112 1.85 6.99 22.92
C GLY A 112 1.54 8.37 22.34
N PRO A 113 2.32 9.40 22.71
CA PRO A 113 2.17 10.75 22.18
C PRO A 113 2.40 10.79 20.67
N ARG A 114 1.66 11.64 19.96
CA ARG A 114 1.82 11.84 18.51
C ARG A 114 1.95 13.33 18.17
N SER A 115 3.08 13.70 17.61
CA SER A 115 3.28 15.04 17.03
C SER A 115 2.89 15.03 15.56
N PHE A 116 1.86 15.79 15.20
CA PHE A 116 1.46 15.97 13.80
C PHE A 116 1.86 17.36 13.33
N ASN A 117 2.63 17.43 12.25
CA ASN A 117 2.98 18.67 11.59
C ASN A 117 2.29 18.69 10.23
N VAL A 118 1.56 19.77 9.95
CA VAL A 118 0.94 19.99 8.64
C VAL A 118 1.72 21.12 7.97
N SER A 119 2.31 20.80 6.82
CA SER A 119 3.00 21.76 5.95
C SER A 119 2.32 21.75 4.58
N GLY A 120 2.04 22.92 4.02
CA GLY A 120 1.46 23.06 2.69
C GLY A 120 2.10 24.21 1.91
N PRO A 121 1.98 24.24 0.58
CA PRO A 121 2.62 25.28 -0.26
C PRO A 121 2.21 26.73 0.10
N LEU A 122 1.09 26.89 0.81
CA LEU A 122 0.51 28.18 1.21
C LEU A 122 0.42 28.36 2.74
N PHE A 123 0.94 27.41 3.53
CA PHE A 123 0.85 27.44 4.99
C PHE A 123 2.21 27.14 5.61
N GLU A 124 2.68 28.04 6.48
CA GLU A 124 3.80 27.73 7.38
C GLU A 124 3.51 26.45 8.15
N THR A 125 4.54 25.63 8.37
CA THR A 125 4.44 24.38 9.11
C THR A 125 3.86 24.65 10.50
N ARG A 126 2.61 24.24 10.71
CA ARG A 126 1.94 24.37 12.01
C ARG A 126 1.87 23.01 12.68
N THR A 127 2.26 22.99 13.96
CA THR A 127 1.98 21.87 14.85
C THR A 127 0.47 21.76 14.98
N THR A 128 -0.10 20.71 14.40
CA THR A 128 -1.52 20.42 14.51
C THR A 128 -1.74 19.67 15.82
N GLY A 129 -2.80 20.03 16.56
CA GLY A 129 -3.12 19.37 17.82
C GLY A 129 -3.24 17.85 17.64
N GLU A 130 -2.70 17.08 18.57
CA GLU A 130 -2.69 15.61 18.53
C GLU A 130 -4.09 15.04 18.20
N LEU A 131 -5.13 15.61 18.82
CA LEU A 131 -6.52 15.23 18.61
C LEU A 131 -6.94 15.34 17.14
N ILE A 132 -6.60 16.45 16.48
CA ILE A 132 -6.97 16.70 15.08
C ILE A 132 -6.27 15.68 14.16
N GLY A 133 -4.97 15.46 14.36
CA GLY A 133 -4.22 14.47 13.59
C GLY A 133 -4.82 13.06 13.73
N ARG A 134 -5.10 12.63 14.95
CA ARG A 134 -5.72 11.33 15.23
C ARG A 134 -7.11 11.21 14.61
N SER A 135 -7.93 12.26 14.63
CA SER A 135 -9.24 12.27 13.99
C SER A 135 -9.15 12.13 12.47
N VAL A 136 -8.21 12.82 11.82
CA VAL A 136 -8.01 12.72 10.36
C VAL A 136 -7.54 11.32 9.97
N PHE A 137 -6.55 10.76 10.68
CA PHE A 137 -6.11 9.38 10.44
C PHE A 137 -7.22 8.36 10.74
N GLY A 138 -8.05 8.61 11.76
CA GLY A 138 -9.19 7.76 12.09
C GLY A 138 -10.25 7.73 10.99
N LEU A 139 -10.66 8.91 10.50
CA LEU A 139 -11.59 9.04 9.39
C LEU A 139 -11.02 8.37 8.12
N GLY A 140 -9.75 8.64 7.81
CA GLY A 140 -9.05 8.02 6.70
C GLY A 140 -9.03 6.50 6.82
N ALA A 141 -8.71 5.96 8.00
CA ALA A 141 -8.72 4.51 8.23
C ALA A 141 -10.10 3.90 8.02
N VAL A 142 -11.18 4.54 8.47
CA VAL A 142 -12.56 4.06 8.23
C VAL A 142 -12.87 3.99 6.74
N ILE A 143 -12.56 5.04 5.98
CA ILE A 143 -12.77 5.07 4.52
C ILE A 143 -11.97 3.95 3.84
N VAL A 144 -10.71 3.78 4.23
CA VAL A 144 -9.83 2.75 3.68
C VAL A 144 -10.35 1.35 4.02
N TRP A 145 -10.84 1.11 5.24
CA TRP A 145 -11.45 -0.17 5.62
C TRP A 145 -12.70 -0.50 4.81
N ILE A 146 -13.57 0.48 4.56
CA ILE A 146 -14.74 0.30 3.68
C ILE A 146 -14.29 -0.13 2.28
N TYR A 147 -13.24 0.51 1.75
CA TYR A 147 -12.68 0.16 0.45
C TYR A 147 -12.06 -1.24 0.43
N VAL A 148 -11.31 -1.64 1.47
CA VAL A 148 -10.75 -2.99 1.61
C VAL A 148 -11.85 -4.05 1.62
N ILE A 149 -12.94 -3.80 2.37
CA ILE A 149 -14.10 -4.70 2.42
C ILE A 149 -14.73 -4.80 1.03
N ALA A 150 -14.97 -3.67 0.36
CA ALA A 150 -15.56 -3.66 -0.99
C ALA A 150 -14.69 -4.45 -2.00
N LEU A 151 -13.37 -4.24 -2.00
CA LEU A 151 -12.44 -4.97 -2.87
C LEU A 151 -12.42 -6.47 -2.56
N THR A 152 -12.42 -6.83 -1.26
CA THR A 152 -12.39 -8.23 -0.82
C THR A 152 -13.67 -8.94 -1.21
N VAL A 153 -14.84 -8.36 -0.90
CA VAL A 153 -16.15 -8.92 -1.28
C VAL A 153 -16.29 -9.02 -2.79
N GLY A 154 -15.89 -7.99 -3.54
CA GLY A 154 -15.91 -8.01 -5.00
C GLY A 154 -14.99 -9.10 -5.60
N THR A 155 -13.81 -9.31 -5.00
CA THR A 155 -12.87 -10.36 -5.44
C THR A 155 -13.42 -11.76 -5.14
N VAL A 156 -13.98 -11.96 -3.95
CA VAL A 156 -14.56 -13.23 -3.53
C VAL A 156 -15.79 -13.60 -4.37
N ARG A 157 -16.73 -12.67 -4.59
CA ARG A 157 -17.91 -12.88 -5.44
C ARG A 157 -17.51 -13.29 -6.86
N LYS A 158 -16.61 -12.53 -7.49
CA LYS A 158 -16.10 -12.84 -8.84
C LYS A 158 -15.41 -14.21 -8.94
N PHE A 159 -14.85 -14.71 -7.83
CA PHE A 159 -14.21 -16.03 -7.81
C PHE A 159 -15.22 -17.17 -7.67
N PHE A 160 -16.26 -17.00 -6.84
CA PHE A 160 -17.31 -17.99 -6.67
C PHE A 160 -18.23 -18.10 -7.89
N ASP A 161 -18.58 -16.97 -8.53
CA ASP A 161 -19.40 -16.97 -9.76
C ASP A 161 -18.74 -17.76 -10.90
N ARG A 162 -17.40 -17.82 -10.93
CA ARG A 162 -16.62 -18.58 -11.93
C ARG A 162 -16.48 -20.08 -11.62
N ARG A 163 -16.78 -20.52 -10.39
CA ARG A 163 -16.77 -21.95 -10.01
C ARG A 163 -18.15 -22.61 -10.13
N GLY A 164 -19.21 -21.81 -10.23
CA GLY A 164 -20.59 -22.29 -10.32
C GLY A 164 -21.15 -22.43 -11.75
N GLY A 165 -20.36 -22.19 -12.79
CA GLY A 165 -20.70 -22.40 -14.19
C GLY A 165 -19.65 -23.25 -14.89
#